data_AF-A0A1A8GP10-F1
#
_entry.id   AF-A0A1A8GP10-F1
#
_cell.length_a   1.000
_cell.length_b   1.000
_cell.length_c   1.000
_cell.angle_alpha   90.00
_cell.angle_beta   90.00
_cell.angle_gamma   90.00
#
_symmetry.space_group_name_H-M   'P 1'
#
loop_
_entity.id
_entity.type
_entity.pdbx_description
1 polymer ?
#
loop_
_entity_poly.entity_id
_entity_poly.type
_entity_poly.pdbx_seq_one_letter_code
_entity_poly.pdbx_strand_id
1 'polypeptide(L)'
;FTPLTLSGSDCESRCAGFALGFMSLDSKTAVCVPGRVRRVQGLDLEPIRLDLQAAVKPAVLLVQMDEDGGVLGFNASAGDLLRAESDGKLVAREFDVTQSFQLVNPAEMPLRFRLGTKAPFSVLKPLPGSSRDPYTGDGQALVIQPRHSTR
;
A
#
# COMPACT_ATOMS: atom_id res chain seq x y z
N PHE A 1 -6.24 18.89 -8.80
CA PHE A 1 -6.58 18.51 -7.42
C PHE A 1 -5.41 17.69 -6.91
N THR A 2 -4.62 18.22 -5.99
CA THR A 2 -3.39 17.56 -5.53
C THR A 2 -3.48 17.47 -4.01
N PRO A 3 -3.69 16.28 -3.41
CA PRO A 3 -3.65 16.19 -1.96
C PRO A 3 -2.20 16.17 -1.48
N LEU A 4 -1.98 16.96 -0.44
CA LEU A 4 -0.72 17.32 0.16
C LEU A 4 -0.01 16.12 0.82
N THR A 5 1.31 16.27 0.88
CA THR A 5 2.32 15.43 1.53
C THR A 5 1.94 15.03 2.96
N LEU A 6 1.85 13.73 3.21
CA LEU A 6 1.66 13.16 4.56
C LEU A 6 3.00 13.13 5.30
N SER A 7 3.25 14.16 6.11
CA SER A 7 4.20 14.08 7.23
C SER A 7 3.69 13.05 8.25
N GLY A 8 4.58 12.16 8.69
CA GLY A 8 4.27 11.00 9.49
C GLY A 8 3.54 11.29 10.80
N SER A 9 2.40 10.61 10.97
CA SER A 9 1.73 10.20 12.22
C SER A 9 0.27 9.88 11.86
N ASP A 10 -0.15 8.63 12.08
CA ASP A 10 -1.52 8.17 12.32
C ASP A 10 -2.68 8.91 11.63
N CYS A 11 -2.56 9.19 10.32
CA CYS A 11 -3.63 9.82 9.55
C CYS A 11 -4.72 8.80 9.17
N GLU A 12 -5.30 8.10 10.15
CA GLU A 12 -6.57 7.41 9.97
C GLU A 12 -7.66 8.46 9.82
N SER A 13 -8.18 8.62 8.60
CA SER A 13 -9.31 9.51 8.37
C SER A 13 -10.60 8.78 8.74
N ARG A 14 -11.32 9.31 9.73
CA ARG A 14 -12.62 8.77 10.13
C ARG A 14 -13.74 9.45 9.35
N CYS A 15 -14.58 8.64 8.72
CA CYS A 15 -15.76 9.07 8.02
C CYS A 15 -16.98 8.66 8.85
N ALA A 16 -17.74 9.64 9.32
CA ALA A 16 -19.05 9.41 9.91
C ALA A 16 -20.12 9.65 8.84
N GLY A 17 -21.08 8.74 8.76
CA GLY A 17 -22.24 8.85 7.90
C GLY A 17 -23.46 8.27 8.59
N PHE A 18 -24.63 8.44 7.99
CA PHE A 18 -25.82 7.75 8.44
C PHE A 18 -26.71 7.42 7.25
N ALA A 19 -27.47 6.33 7.37
CA ALA A 19 -28.52 5.96 6.44
C ALA A 19 -29.87 6.10 7.14
N LEU A 20 -30.86 6.63 6.43
CA LEU A 20 -32.26 6.68 6.87
C LEU A 20 -33.06 5.70 6.05
N GLY A 21 -33.93 4.92 6.69
CA GLY A 21 -34.78 3.94 6.01
C GLY A 21 -36.11 3.73 6.72
N PHE A 22 -37.15 3.49 5.95
CA PHE A 22 -38.46 3.11 6.49
C PHE A 22 -38.61 1.59 6.40
N MET A 23 -39.08 0.97 7.48
CA MET A 23 -39.37 -0.47 7.48
C MET A 23 -40.81 -0.67 7.00
N SER A 24 -40.98 -1.27 5.82
CA SER A 24 -42.31 -1.69 5.35
C SER A 24 -42.76 -2.91 6.14
N LEU A 25 -43.83 -2.74 6.92
CA LEU A 25 -44.55 -3.82 7.60
C LEU A 25 -45.80 -4.25 6.83
N ASP A 26 -45.92 -3.84 5.56
CA ASP A 26 -47.07 -4.15 4.73
C ASP A 26 -47.10 -5.64 4.41
N SER A 27 -47.95 -6.37 5.13
CA SER A 27 -48.33 -7.72 4.78
C SER A 27 -49.61 -7.66 3.94
N LYS A 28 -49.55 -8.16 2.69
CA LYS A 28 -50.73 -8.29 1.81
C LYS A 28 -51.84 -9.15 2.43
N THR A 29 -51.53 -10.01 3.40
CA THR A 29 -52.50 -10.87 4.11
C THR A 29 -53.04 -10.26 5.42
N ALA A 30 -52.47 -9.15 5.89
CA ALA A 30 -52.92 -8.46 7.12
C ALA A 30 -53.81 -7.23 6.83
N VAL A 31 -54.21 -7.03 5.57
CA VAL A 31 -55.01 -5.89 5.14
C VAL A 31 -56.46 -6.07 5.59
N CYS A 32 -56.81 -5.34 6.65
CA CYS A 32 -58.15 -4.99 7.09
C CYS A 32 -59.09 -6.16 7.46
N VAL A 33 -59.00 -6.61 8.71
CA VAL A 33 -60.09 -7.34 9.39
C VAL A 33 -61.13 -6.32 9.88
N PRO A 34 -62.43 -6.48 9.55
CA PRO A 34 -63.48 -5.59 10.05
C PRO A 34 -63.48 -5.52 11.59
N GLY A 35 -63.50 -4.30 12.15
CA GLY A 35 -63.49 -4.08 13.60
C GLY A 35 -62.11 -3.99 14.28
N ARG A 36 -60.99 -3.97 13.52
CA ARG A 36 -59.64 -3.78 14.10
C ARG A 36 -58.99 -2.44 13.74
N VAL A 37 -58.06 -2.00 14.60
CA VAL A 37 -57.36 -0.71 14.59
C VAL A 37 -56.55 -0.49 13.30
N ARG A 38 -56.70 0.68 12.66
CA ARG A 38 -55.85 1.11 11.53
C ARG A 38 -54.44 1.39 12.04
N ARG A 39 -53.42 0.78 11.43
CA ARG A 39 -52.03 1.18 11.65
C ARG A 39 -51.68 2.30 10.68
N VAL A 40 -50.95 3.29 11.18
CA VAL A 40 -50.38 4.38 10.39
C VAL A 40 -49.40 3.76 9.39
N GLN A 41 -49.41 4.19 8.13
CA GLN A 41 -48.55 3.58 7.10
C GLN A 41 -47.10 3.89 7.43
N GLY A 42 -46.15 3.05 6.99
CA GLY A 42 -44.73 3.23 7.31
C GLY A 42 -44.13 4.58 6.89
N LEU A 43 -44.79 5.31 5.97
CA LEU A 43 -44.42 6.66 5.52
C LEU A 43 -44.79 7.77 6.52
N ASP A 44 -45.65 7.48 7.50
CA ASP A 44 -46.09 8.42 8.54
C ASP A 44 -45.28 8.28 9.85
N LEU A 45 -44.33 7.34 9.90
CA LEU A 45 -43.44 7.11 11.05
C LEU A 45 -42.07 7.75 10.80
N GLU A 46 -41.33 8.08 11.85
CA GLU A 46 -39.95 8.55 11.68
C GLU A 46 -39.08 7.44 11.07
N PRO A 47 -38.22 7.76 10.08
CA PRO A 47 -37.33 6.78 9.47
C PRO A 47 -36.32 6.26 10.50
N ILE A 48 -36.03 4.97 10.43
CA ILE A 48 -34.95 4.35 11.20
C ILE A 48 -33.63 4.97 10.73
N ARG A 49 -32.84 5.46 11.70
CA ARG A 49 -31.49 5.95 11.48
C ARG A 49 -30.47 4.87 11.81
N LEU A 50 -29.59 4.60 10.86
CA LEU A 50 -28.43 3.74 11.02
C LEU A 50 -27.17 4.60 10.92
N ASP A 51 -26.46 4.78 12.03
CA ASP A 51 -25.17 5.46 12.03
C ASP A 51 -24.07 4.53 11.51
N LEU A 52 -23.23 5.06 10.62
CA LEU A 52 -22.15 4.37 9.94
C LEU A 52 -20.82 5.04 10.29
N GLN A 53 -19.82 4.23 10.59
CA GLN A 53 -18.45 4.70 10.80
C GLN A 53 -17.50 3.92 9.91
N ALA A 54 -16.62 4.64 9.22
CA ALA A 54 -15.56 4.07 8.41
C ALA A 54 -14.22 4.73 8.75
N ALA A 55 -13.15 3.96 8.62
CA ALA A 55 -11.79 4.41 8.81
C ALA A 55 -11.00 4.18 7.52
N VAL A 56 -10.36 5.23 7.02
CA VAL A 56 -9.46 5.15 5.86
C VAL A 56 -8.04 5.18 6.39
N LYS A 57 -7.37 4.02 6.32
CA LYS A 57 -5.95 3.89 6.65
C LYS A 57 -5.10 4.23 5.42
N PRO A 58 -4.03 5.02 5.55
CA PRO A 58 -3.14 5.32 4.43
C PRO A 58 -2.38 4.07 3.97
N ALA A 59 -2.03 4.03 2.69
CA ALA A 59 -1.13 3.03 2.14
C ALA A 59 0.31 3.35 2.59
N VAL A 60 0.86 2.57 3.52
CA VAL A 60 2.21 2.75 4.06
C VAL A 60 3.07 1.56 3.67
N LEU A 61 4.20 1.81 3.00
CA LEU A 61 5.22 0.81 2.70
C LEU A 61 6.48 1.15 3.51
N LEU A 62 6.99 0.18 4.28
CA LEU A 62 8.19 0.34 5.08
C LEU A 62 9.40 -0.16 4.29
N VAL A 63 10.48 0.63 4.32
CA VAL A 63 11.78 0.26 3.77
C VAL A 63 12.67 -0.13 4.94
N GLN A 64 13.08 -1.39 4.98
CA GLN A 64 14.00 -1.91 5.99
C GLN A 64 15.37 -2.11 5.33
N MET A 65 16.38 -1.48 5.92
CA MET A 65 17.76 -1.54 5.46
C MET A 65 18.59 -2.40 6.40
N ASP A 66 19.64 -3.03 5.87
CA ASP A 66 20.57 -3.82 6.70
C ASP A 66 21.57 -2.91 7.45
N GLU A 67 21.79 -1.69 6.97
CA GLU A 67 22.70 -0.73 7.61
C GLU A 67 21.99 0.12 8.69
N ASP A 68 22.60 0.22 9.88
CA ASP A 68 22.07 0.91 11.07
C ASP A 68 21.83 2.43 10.87
N GLY A 69 22.37 3.03 9.79
CA GLY A 69 22.31 4.47 9.53
C GLY A 69 20.96 4.98 9.01
N GLY A 70 20.02 4.09 8.65
CA GLY A 70 18.66 4.46 8.22
C GLY A 70 18.57 5.25 6.91
N VAL A 71 19.68 5.45 6.20
CA VAL A 71 19.77 6.14 4.91
C VAL A 71 20.33 5.19 3.86
N LEU A 72 19.69 5.11 2.70
CA LEU A 72 20.22 4.36 1.55
C LEU A 72 21.43 5.09 0.97
N GLY A 73 22.62 4.61 1.33
CA GLY A 73 23.91 5.12 0.84
C GLY A 73 24.56 4.20 -0.19
N PHE A 74 25.17 4.80 -1.21
CA PHE A 74 26.06 4.11 -2.15
C PHE A 74 27.46 4.66 -1.95
N ASN A 75 28.38 3.81 -1.51
CA ASN A 75 29.77 4.19 -1.26
C ASN A 75 30.67 3.55 -2.31
N ALA A 76 31.59 4.35 -2.85
CA ALA A 76 32.61 3.91 -3.78
C ALA A 76 33.91 4.67 -3.54
N SER A 77 35.01 4.01 -3.83
CA SER A 77 36.37 4.51 -3.70
C SER A 77 37.11 4.42 -5.04
N ALA A 78 38.20 5.18 -5.19
CA ALA A 78 39.04 5.09 -6.38
C ALA A 78 39.65 3.68 -6.57
N GLY A 79 39.76 2.89 -5.50
CA GLY A 79 40.23 1.51 -5.55
C GLY A 79 39.26 0.55 -6.24
N ASP A 80 37.96 0.83 -6.21
CA ASP A 80 36.93 -0.04 -6.81
C ASP A 80 37.02 -0.09 -8.34
N LEU A 81 37.66 0.92 -8.95
CA LEU A 81 37.99 0.95 -10.38
C LEU A 81 39.13 0.00 -10.74
N LEU A 82 40.00 -0.37 -9.80
CA LEU A 82 41.23 -1.09 -10.09
C LEU A 82 41.03 -2.61 -9.93
N ARG A 83 41.21 -3.36 -11.01
CA ARG A 83 41.28 -4.83 -10.94
C ARG A 83 42.68 -5.33 -11.31
N ALA A 84 43.18 -6.28 -10.52
CA ALA A 84 44.43 -6.98 -10.81
C ALA A 84 44.20 -8.02 -11.91
N GLU A 85 45.02 -7.97 -12.96
CA GLU A 85 45.09 -9.00 -13.98
C GLU A 85 46.07 -10.11 -13.58
N SER A 86 46.04 -11.23 -14.31
CA SER A 86 46.83 -12.44 -14.05
C SER A 86 48.34 -12.20 -14.03
N ASP A 87 48.80 -11.10 -14.66
CA ASP A 87 50.18 -10.66 -14.76
C ASP A 87 50.59 -9.64 -13.69
N GLY A 88 49.70 -9.32 -12.74
CA GLY A 88 49.94 -8.35 -11.66
C GLY A 88 49.74 -6.89 -12.07
N LYS A 89 49.32 -6.61 -13.31
CA LYS A 89 49.00 -5.27 -13.76
C LYS A 89 47.64 -4.84 -13.22
N LEU A 90 47.55 -3.60 -12.73
CA LEU A 90 46.28 -2.97 -12.36
C LEU A 90 45.69 -2.27 -13.58
N VAL A 91 44.45 -2.61 -13.93
CA VAL A 91 43.71 -1.98 -15.02
C VAL A 91 42.42 -1.39 -14.49
N ALA A 92 42.10 -0.17 -14.93
CA ALA A 92 40.85 0.48 -14.60
C ALA A 92 39.70 -0.19 -15.36
N ARG A 93 38.62 -0.56 -14.66
CA ARG A 93 37.41 -1.14 -15.24
C ARG A 93 36.17 -0.48 -14.65
N GLU A 94 35.10 -0.46 -15.44
CA GLU A 94 33.78 -0.06 -14.95
C GLU A 94 33.34 -0.98 -13.82
N PHE A 95 32.68 -0.40 -12.82
CA PHE A 95 32.13 -1.11 -11.68
C PHE A 95 30.75 -0.53 -11.33
N ASP A 96 29.93 -1.37 -10.72
CA ASP A 96 28.62 -0.99 -10.20
C ASP A 96 28.55 -1.27 -8.70
N VAL A 97 27.87 -0.40 -7.96
CA VAL A 97 27.53 -0.61 -6.56
C VAL A 97 26.07 -1.04 -6.47
N THR A 98 25.83 -2.19 -5.85
CA THR A 98 24.46 -2.68 -5.60
C THR A 98 24.17 -2.63 -4.11
N GLN A 99 23.01 -2.06 -3.77
CA GLN A 99 22.47 -2.07 -2.41
C GLN A 99 21.12 -2.77 -2.39
N SER A 100 20.90 -3.57 -1.35
CA SER A 100 19.64 -4.29 -1.14
C SER A 100 18.90 -3.72 0.05
N PHE A 101 17.57 -3.66 -0.05
CA PHE A 101 16.69 -3.32 1.06
C PHE A 101 15.44 -4.16 0.98
N GLN A 102 14.79 -4.38 2.13
CA GLN A 102 13.53 -5.09 2.21
C GLN A 102 12.37 -4.11 2.18
N LEU A 103 11.32 -4.46 1.45
CA LEU A 103 10.06 -3.75 1.43
C LEU A 103 9.03 -4.53 2.25
N VAL A 104 8.49 -3.89 3.27
CA VAL A 104 7.55 -4.49 4.21
C VAL A 104 6.20 -3.81 4.06
N ASN A 105 5.16 -4.60 3.84
CA ASN A 105 3.77 -4.16 3.86
C ASN A 105 3.16 -4.42 5.25
N PRO A 106 3.07 -3.40 6.13
CA PRO A 106 2.38 -3.50 7.42
C PRO A 106 0.84 -3.36 7.31
N ALA A 107 0.32 -2.99 6.14
CA ALA A 107 -1.12 -2.78 5.97
C ALA A 107 -1.86 -4.12 5.89
N GLU A 108 -3.14 -4.10 6.29
CA GLU A 108 -4.06 -5.25 6.17
C GLU A 108 -4.55 -5.49 4.73
N MET A 109 -4.10 -4.67 3.77
CA MET A 109 -4.48 -4.77 2.36
C MET A 109 -3.24 -4.88 1.45
N PRO A 110 -3.38 -5.48 0.25
CA PRO A 110 -2.30 -5.49 -0.73
C PRO A 110 -1.91 -4.07 -1.15
N LEU A 111 -0.60 -3.81 -1.22
CA LEU A 111 -0.08 -2.52 -1.67
C LEU A 111 0.44 -2.61 -3.09
N ARG A 112 -0.02 -1.70 -3.95
CA ARG A 112 0.45 -1.54 -5.33
C ARG A 112 1.30 -0.28 -5.44
N PHE A 113 2.54 -0.42 -5.88
CA PHE A 113 3.48 0.71 -5.99
C PHE A 113 4.41 0.56 -7.19
N ARG A 114 5.17 1.62 -7.48
CA ARG A 114 6.20 1.65 -8.52
C ARG A 114 7.47 2.25 -7.93
N LEU A 115 8.61 1.65 -8.25
CA LEU A 115 9.92 2.24 -7.94
C LEU A 115 10.40 2.97 -9.18
N GLY A 116 10.66 4.28 -9.03
CA GLY A 116 11.24 5.12 -10.05
C GLY A 116 12.63 5.53 -9.64
N THR A 117 13.57 5.50 -10.58
CA THR A 117 14.92 6.04 -10.41
C THR A 117 15.26 6.93 -11.58
N LYS A 118 16.38 7.65 -11.49
CA LYS A 118 16.95 8.42 -12.60
C LYS A 118 18.40 7.96 -12.80
N ALA A 119 18.88 8.03 -14.03
CA ALA A 119 20.28 7.78 -14.33
C ALA A 119 21.20 8.57 -13.37
N PRO A 120 22.29 7.98 -12.87
CA PRO A 120 22.84 6.67 -13.23
C PRO A 120 22.23 5.46 -12.50
N PHE A 121 21.22 5.66 -11.65
CA PHE A 121 20.65 4.58 -10.84
C PHE A 121 19.65 3.73 -11.62
N SER A 122 19.58 2.45 -11.26
CA SER A 122 18.59 1.50 -11.75
C SER A 122 18.05 0.63 -10.60
N VAL A 123 16.84 0.08 -10.77
CA VAL A 123 16.23 -0.82 -9.80
C VAL A 123 16.34 -2.24 -10.33
N LEU A 124 16.94 -3.13 -9.55
CA LEU A 124 17.04 -4.55 -9.88
C LEU A 124 15.83 -5.30 -9.30
N LYS A 125 15.31 -6.28 -10.03
CA LYS A 125 14.25 -7.17 -9.51
C LYS A 125 14.85 -8.15 -8.49
N PRO A 126 14.15 -8.46 -7.39
CA PRO A 126 14.49 -9.61 -6.56
C PRO A 126 14.23 -10.87 -7.39
N LEU A 127 15.29 -11.49 -7.89
CA LEU A 127 15.18 -12.67 -8.73
C LEU A 127 15.17 -13.93 -7.85
N PRO A 128 14.16 -14.82 -7.97
CA PRO A 128 14.30 -16.17 -7.46
C PRO A 128 15.22 -16.94 -8.42
N GLY A 129 16.51 -16.97 -8.09
CA GLY A 129 17.51 -17.81 -8.78
C GLY A 129 18.09 -17.23 -10.08
N SER A 130 19.27 -16.59 -9.98
CA SER A 130 20.30 -16.38 -11.02
C SER A 130 19.88 -16.09 -12.49
N SER A 131 19.68 -14.81 -12.81
CA SER A 131 20.05 -14.11 -14.06
C SER A 131 20.10 -12.62 -13.75
N ARG A 132 21.29 -12.02 -13.85
CA ARG A 132 21.52 -10.59 -13.65
C ARG A 132 21.13 -9.85 -14.93
N ASP A 133 19.83 -9.76 -15.20
CA ASP A 133 19.33 -8.89 -16.25
C ASP A 133 18.88 -7.55 -15.61
N PRO A 134 19.52 -6.42 -15.95
CA PRO A 134 19.11 -5.13 -15.45
C PRO A 134 17.70 -4.81 -15.95
N TYR A 135 16.80 -4.54 -15.02
CA TYR A 135 15.46 -4.08 -15.36
C TYR A 135 15.55 -2.61 -15.74
N THR A 136 15.32 -2.28 -17.02
CA THR A 136 15.02 -0.91 -17.46
C THR A 136 13.60 -0.59 -16.99
N GLY A 137 13.51 -0.27 -15.70
CA GLY A 137 12.26 -0.07 -15.01
C GLY A 137 11.57 1.21 -15.42
N ASP A 138 10.80 1.12 -16.50
CA ASP A 138 9.76 2.09 -16.77
C ASP A 138 8.41 1.37 -16.80
N GLY A 139 7.55 1.63 -15.82
CA GLY A 139 6.12 1.31 -15.96
C GLY A 139 5.50 0.33 -14.98
N GLN A 140 6.15 -0.81 -14.69
CA GLN A 140 5.41 -1.94 -14.12
C GLN A 140 5.16 -1.78 -12.61
N ALA A 141 3.89 -1.82 -12.22
CA ALA A 141 3.50 -1.79 -10.82
C ALA A 141 3.80 -3.14 -10.14
N LEU A 142 4.41 -3.09 -8.97
CA LEU A 142 4.63 -4.22 -8.08
C LEU A 142 3.49 -4.30 -7.07
N VAL A 143 3.19 -5.51 -6.61
CA VAL A 143 2.18 -5.77 -5.57
C VAL A 143 2.83 -6.56 -4.44
N ILE A 144 2.76 -6.03 -3.22
CA ILE A 144 3.20 -6.74 -2.00
C ILE A 144 1.98 -7.06 -1.14
N GLN A 145 1.87 -8.32 -0.73
CA GLN A 145 0.80 -8.80 0.13
C GLN A 145 1.04 -8.39 1.59
N PRO A 146 -0.01 -8.26 2.42
CA PRO A 146 0.12 -8.07 3.86
C PRO A 146 1.05 -9.11 4.48
N ARG A 147 1.96 -8.69 5.36
CA ARG A 147 2.66 -9.62 6.24
C ARG A 147 1.72 -10.01 7.38
N HIS A 148 1.00 -11.11 7.23
CA HIS A 148 0.33 -11.73 8.37
C HIS A 148 1.41 -12.32 9.28
N SER A 149 1.68 -11.66 10.42
CA SER A 149 2.38 -12.36 11.50
C SER A 149 1.46 -13.48 11.97
N THR A 150 1.80 -14.73 11.69
CA THR A 150 1.25 -15.85 12.47
C THR A 150 1.71 -15.60 13.91
N ARG A 151 0.79 -15.09 14.72
CA ARG A 151 1.01 -14.92 16.16
C ARG A 151 0.83 -16.26 16.85
#